data_AF-A0A5D4IGI0-F1
#
_entry.id   AF-A0A5D4IGI0-F1
#
_cell.length_a   1.000
_cell.length_b   1.000
_cell.length_c   1.000
_cell.angle_alpha   90.00
_cell.angle_beta   90.00
_cell.angle_gamma   90.00
#
_symmetry.space_group_name_H-M   'P 1'
#
loop_
_entity.id
_entity.type
_entity.pdbx_description
1 polymer ?
#
loop_
_entity_poly.entity_id
_entity_poly.type
_entity_poly.pdbx_seq_one_letter_code
_entity_poly.pdbx_strand_id
1 'polypeptide(L)' 'QPDTATQPLAQITTTAGGLPKRRRKSPVSAVPSADAGPVRSNEETASRLGAFQRGTRSGRDTTTTEGPEFQ' A
#
# COMPACT_ATOMS: atom_id res chain seq x y z
N GLN A 1 -38.47 -35.09 7.61
CA GLN A 1 -37.04 -35.20 7.25
C GLN A 1 -36.28 -34.21 8.11
N PRO A 2 -35.26 -34.61 8.90
CA PRO A 2 -34.39 -33.65 9.58
C PRO A 2 -33.22 -33.31 8.66
N ASP A 3 -33.08 -32.03 8.31
CA ASP A 3 -31.99 -31.54 7.47
C ASP A 3 -30.67 -31.57 8.26
N THR A 4 -29.75 -32.41 7.80
CA THR A 4 -28.37 -32.49 8.27
C THR A 4 -27.59 -31.30 7.74
N ALA A 5 -27.48 -30.24 8.54
CA ALA A 5 -26.49 -29.18 8.32
C ALA A 5 -25.51 -29.13 9.50
N THR A 6 -24.66 -30.16 9.59
CA THR A 6 -23.41 -30.06 10.35
C THR A 6 -22.54 -29.02 9.64
N GLN A 7 -22.64 -27.76 10.06
CA GLN A 7 -21.63 -26.76 9.73
C GLN A 7 -20.31 -27.28 10.32
N PRO A 8 -19.26 -27.51 9.51
CA PRO A 8 -17.98 -27.95 10.05
C PRO A 8 -17.50 -26.85 11.00
N LEU A 9 -17.28 -27.21 12.28
CA LEU A 9 -16.63 -26.34 13.26
C LEU A 9 -15.36 -25.80 12.60
N ALA A 10 -15.35 -24.49 12.32
CA ALA A 10 -14.25 -23.84 11.62
C ALA A 10 -12.95 -24.11 12.39
N GLN A 11 -12.09 -24.95 11.81
CA GLN A 11 -10.80 -25.30 12.38
C GLN A 11 -10.04 -24.01 12.70
N ILE A 12 -9.72 -23.81 13.98
CA ILE A 12 -8.95 -22.65 14.43
C ILE A 12 -7.58 -22.79 13.79
N THR A 13 -7.33 -21.98 12.76
CA THR A 13 -6.03 -21.94 12.09
C THR A 13 -5.21 -20.84 12.72
N THR A 14 -3.92 -21.10 12.89
CA THR A 14 -3.03 -20.24 13.67
C THR A 14 -1.87 -19.78 12.79
N THR A 15 -1.38 -18.57 13.01
CA THR A 15 -0.14 -18.07 12.41
C THR A 15 1.06 -18.77 13.06
N ALA A 16 2.24 -18.78 12.43
CA ALA A 16 3.44 -19.39 13.00
C ALA A 16 3.76 -18.94 14.44
N GLY A 17 3.36 -17.72 14.82
CA GLY A 17 3.49 -17.18 16.18
C GLY A 17 2.36 -17.53 17.15
N GLY A 18 1.51 -18.51 16.88
CA GLY A 18 0.46 -18.93 17.84
C GLY A 18 -0.80 -18.06 17.85
N LEU A 19 -0.86 -16.98 17.07
CA LEU A 19 -2.03 -16.11 16.98
C LEU A 19 -3.09 -16.64 16.01
N PRO A 20 -4.39 -16.70 16.39
CA PRO A 20 -5.47 -17.12 15.50
C PRO A 20 -5.50 -16.32 14.20
N LYS A 21 -5.66 -17.00 13.06
CA LYS A 21 -5.78 -16.37 11.75
C LYS A 21 -7.08 -15.57 11.67
N ARG A 22 -6.96 -14.31 11.24
CA ARG A 22 -8.10 -13.43 11.01
C ARG A 22 -9.02 -14.00 9.92
N ARG A 23 -10.28 -14.23 10.26
CA ARG A 23 -11.33 -14.65 9.31
C ARG A 23 -11.83 -13.43 8.53
N ARG A 24 -11.30 -13.20 7.33
CA ARG A 24 -11.78 -12.12 6.45
C ARG A 24 -13.00 -12.59 5.66
N LYS A 25 -14.02 -11.72 5.53
CA LYS A 25 -15.23 -11.97 4.72
C LYS A 25 -14.98 -11.76 3.21
N SER A 26 -13.94 -11.01 2.84
CA SER A 26 -13.54 -10.76 1.45
C SER A 26 -12.02 -10.51 1.35
N PRO A 27 -11.40 -10.80 0.19
CA PRO A 27 -10.02 -10.42 -0.09
C PRO A 27 -9.91 -8.89 -0.24
N VAL A 28 -8.82 -8.33 0.28
CA VAL A 28 -8.44 -6.92 0.04
C VAL A 28 -7.31 -6.93 -0.96
N SER A 29 -7.50 -6.27 -2.10
CA SER A 29 -6.45 -6.02 -3.09
C SER A 29 -6.07 -4.55 -3.00
N ALA A 30 -4.79 -4.27 -2.73
CA ALA A 30 -4.24 -2.92 -2.82
C ALA A 30 -3.71 -2.72 -4.24
N VAL A 31 -4.61 -2.44 -5.19
CA VAL A 31 -4.21 -2.00 -6.53
C VAL A 31 -3.93 -0.51 -6.44
N PRO A 32 -2.73 -0.02 -6.76
CA PRO A 32 -2.49 1.41 -6.81
C PRO A 32 -3.39 2.05 -7.88
N SER A 33 -4.08 3.14 -7.51
CA SER A 33 -4.86 3.93 -8.46
C SER A 33 -3.93 4.49 -9.54
N ALA A 34 -4.33 4.39 -10.80
CA ALA A 34 -3.59 4.92 -11.95
C ALA A 34 -3.73 6.45 -12.08
N ASP A 35 -4.02 7.17 -10.99
CA ASP A 35 -3.93 8.62 -11.00
C ASP A 35 -2.47 8.99 -11.21
N ALA A 36 -2.18 9.47 -12.42
CA ALA A 36 -0.90 10.06 -12.74
C ALA A 36 -0.71 11.25 -11.80
N GLY A 37 0.09 11.05 -10.75
CA GLY A 37 0.57 12.14 -9.92
C GLY A 37 1.17 13.25 -10.79
N PRO A 38 1.36 14.47 -10.25
CA PRO A 38 1.74 15.64 -11.03
C PRO A 38 2.91 15.31 -11.96
N VAL A 39 2.65 15.36 -13.27
CA VAL A 39 3.62 15.00 -14.30
C VAL A 39 4.74 16.04 -14.28
N ARG A 40 5.84 15.71 -13.58
CA ARG A 40 7.06 16.51 -13.62
C ARG A 40 7.72 16.31 -14.98
N SER A 41 8.33 17.37 -15.52
CA SER A 41 9.10 17.23 -16.75
C SER A 41 10.32 16.33 -16.54
N ASN A 42 10.77 15.68 -17.61
CA ASN A 42 11.94 14.81 -17.58
C ASN A 42 13.20 15.59 -17.19
N GLU A 43 13.30 16.84 -17.65
CA GLU A 43 14.38 17.77 -17.39
C GLU A 43 14.45 18.15 -15.90
N GLU A 44 13.30 18.38 -15.27
CA GLU A 44 13.21 18.66 -13.84
C GLU A 44 13.63 17.44 -13.01
N THR A 45 13.19 16.25 -13.43
CA THR A 45 13.55 14.98 -12.78
C THR A 45 15.07 14.73 -12.87
N ALA A 46 15.65 14.89 -14.07
CA ALA A 46 17.09 14.75 -14.27
C ALA A 46 17.89 15.79 -13.46
N SER A 47 17.40 17.03 -13.42
CA SER A 47 18.01 18.11 -12.64
C SER A 47 18.02 17.79 -11.14
N ARG A 48 16.90 17.30 -10.59
CA ARG A 48 16.77 16.92 -9.18
C ARG A 48 17.63 15.70 -8.85
N LEU A 49 17.69 14.70 -9.74
CA LEU A 49 18.52 13.51 -9.57
C LEU A 49 20.02 13.86 -9.55
N GLY A 50 20.47 14.71 -10.48
CA GLY A 50 21.85 15.19 -10.50
C GLY A 50 22.19 16.06 -9.29
N ALA A 51 21.28 16.92 -8.86
CA ALA A 51 21.40 17.72 -7.64
C ALA A 51 21.52 16.84 -6.39
N PHE A 52 20.75 15.75 -6.32
CA PHE A 52 20.81 14.78 -5.23
C PHE A 52 22.17 14.06 -5.18
N GLN A 53 22.65 13.56 -6.32
CA GLN A 53 23.98 12.91 -6.41
C GLN A 53 25.11 13.86 -5.98
N ARG A 54 25.01 15.14 -6.33
CA ARG A 54 25.98 16.18 -5.93
C ARG A 54 25.78 16.69 -4.50
N GLY A 55 24.71 16.29 -3.82
CA GLY A 55 24.42 16.71 -2.45
C GLY A 55 24.07 18.20 -2.31
N THR A 56 23.45 18.82 -3.33
CA THR A 56 22.97 20.20 -3.23
C THR A 56 21.64 20.27 -2.49
N ARG A 57 21.30 21.45 -1.97
CA ARG A 57 20.05 21.68 -1.23
C ARG A 57 18.81 21.33 -2.04
N SER A 58 18.79 21.68 -3.33
CA SER A 58 17.68 21.38 -4.25
C SER A 58 17.47 19.88 -4.50
N GLY A 59 18.52 19.06 -4.39
CA GLY A 59 18.42 17.60 -4.51
C GLY A 59 17.88 16.93 -3.25
N ARG A 60 18.04 17.57 -2.08
CA ARG A 60 17.57 17.07 -0.79
C ARG A 60 16.24 17.67 -0.34
N ASP A 61 15.72 18.66 -1.06
CA ASP A 61 14.40 19.21 -0.79
C ASP A 61 13.34 18.13 -1.06
N THR A 62 12.55 17.78 -0.05
CA THR A 62 11.46 16.81 -0.12
C THR A 62 10.08 17.48 -0.09
N THR A 63 9.96 18.75 -0.51
CA THR A 63 8.68 19.47 -0.68
C THR A 63 7.85 18.90 -1.84
N THR A 64 7.64 17.58 -1.81
CA THR A 64 6.59 16.89 -2.54
C THR A 64 5.42 16.88 -1.58
N THR A 65 4.40 17.71 -1.82
CA THR A 65 3.11 17.63 -1.14
C THR A 65 2.67 16.16 -1.15
N GLU A 66 2.64 15.55 0.03
CA GLU A 66 1.96 14.29 0.24
C GLU A 66 0.51 14.44 -0.25
N GLY A 67 0.00 13.41 -0.92
CA GLY A 67 -1.24 13.47 -1.70
C GLY A 67 -2.43 14.01 -0.90
N PRO A 68 -3.56 14.33 -1.55
CA PRO A 68 -4.68 15.00 -0.90
C PRO A 68 -5.05 14.30 0.41
N GLU A 69 -4.94 15.05 1.51
CA GLU A 69 -5.43 14.68 2.84
C GLU A 69 -6.96 14.52 2.69
N PHE A 70 -7.44 13.29 2.49
CA PHE A 70 -8.87 13.03 2.57
C PHE A 70 -9.27 13.21 4.04
N GLN A 71 -9.85 14.37 4.37
CA GLN A 71 -10.51 14.63 5.66
C GLN A 71 -11.87 13.94 5.74
#